data_AF-A0A7J8AEG1-F1
#
_entry.id   AF-A0A7J8AEG1-F1
#
_cell.length_a   1.000
_cell.length_b   1.000
_cell.length_c   1.000
_cell.angle_alpha   90.00
_cell.angle_beta   90.00
_cell.angle_gamma   90.00
#
_symmetry.space_group_name_H-M   'P 1'
#
loop_
_entity.id
_entity.type
_entity.pdbx_description
1 polymer ?
#
loop_
_entity_poly.entity_id
_entity_poly.type
_entity_poly.pdbx_seq_one_letter_code
_entity_poly.pdbx_strand_id
1 'polypeptide(L)'
;MLRIYVFISLMCLVRSDTDETCPSFTRLSFHSAVVGTKLNVKLMLYTRRNLTCAQTINSTVLGNLNVTKKTTFIVHGFRPTGSPPVWIGDLVEGLLSVEDMNVVVVDWNRGATTVMYHHASSRTKDVANILKEFIDQMLVRENSLR
;
A
#
# COMPACT_ATOMS: atom_id res chain seq x y z
N MET A 1 -38.04 -27.83 -20.29
CA MET A 1 -36.87 -28.62 -19.84
C MET A 1 -35.55 -28.05 -20.37
N LEU A 2 -35.31 -27.98 -21.69
CA LEU A 2 -34.02 -27.52 -22.26
C LEU A 2 -33.64 -26.06 -21.91
N ARG A 3 -34.61 -25.15 -21.82
CA ARG A 3 -34.40 -23.74 -21.44
C ARG A 3 -33.88 -23.55 -20.01
N ILE A 4 -34.22 -24.45 -19.08
CA ILE A 4 -33.81 -24.35 -17.67
C ILE A 4 -32.34 -24.78 -17.51
N TYR A 5 -31.91 -25.81 -18.25
CA TYR A 5 -30.50 -26.25 -18.28
C TYR A 5 -29.56 -25.19 -18.86
N VAL A 6 -30.02 -24.39 -19.83
CA VAL A 6 -29.24 -23.28 -20.39
C VAL A 6 -29.00 -22.19 -19.34
N PHE A 7 -29.99 -21.85 -18.51
CA PHE A 7 -29.83 -20.88 -17.43
C PHE A 7 -28.95 -21.39 -16.28
N ILE A 8 -29.07 -22.68 -15.92
CA ILE A 8 -28.20 -23.30 -14.92
C ILE A 8 -26.75 -23.36 -15.42
N SER A 9 -26.56 -23.70 -16.70
CA SER A 9 -25.24 -23.70 -17.34
C SER A 9 -24.61 -22.31 -17.44
N LEU A 10 -25.41 -21.24 -17.55
CA LEU A 10 -24.93 -19.86 -17.61
C LEU A 10 -24.51 -19.33 -16.22
N MET A 11 -25.17 -19.78 -15.15
CA MET A 11 -24.75 -19.49 -13.77
C MET A 11 -23.49 -20.27 -13.36
N CYS A 12 -23.27 -21.46 -13.92
CA CYS A 12 -22.04 -22.23 -13.73
C CYS A 12 -20.86 -21.72 -14.58
N LEU A 13 -21.08 -20.84 -15.55
CA LEU A 13 -20.04 -20.19 -16.34
C LEU A 13 -19.62 -18.82 -15.79
N VAL A 14 -20.16 -18.40 -14.64
CA VAL A 14 -19.54 -17.33 -13.85
C VAL A 14 -18.29 -17.94 -13.25
N ARG A 15 -17.18 -17.76 -13.96
CA ARG A 15 -15.84 -17.93 -13.41
C ARG A 15 -15.84 -17.09 -12.13
N SER A 16 -15.78 -17.75 -10.97
CA SER A 16 -15.35 -17.08 -9.76
C SER A 16 -13.89 -16.78 -10.01
N ASP A 17 -13.60 -15.66 -10.66
CA ASP A 17 -12.30 -15.05 -10.52
C ASP A 17 -12.12 -14.92 -9.01
N THR A 18 -11.11 -15.59 -8.48
CA THR A 18 -10.63 -15.29 -7.15
C THR A 18 -10.19 -13.83 -7.22
N ASP A 19 -11.09 -12.92 -6.86
CA ASP A 19 -10.84 -11.48 -6.81
C ASP A 19 -9.74 -11.31 -5.77
N GLU A 20 -8.48 -11.33 -6.20
CA GLU A 20 -7.38 -10.86 -5.38
C GLU A 20 -7.64 -9.37 -5.16
N THR A 21 -8.36 -9.07 -4.08
CA THR A 21 -8.74 -7.72 -3.73
C THR A 21 -7.47 -6.89 -3.64
N CYS A 22 -7.40 -5.86 -4.47
CA CYS A 22 -6.24 -5.01 -4.53
C CYS A 22 -5.87 -4.46 -3.13
N PRO A 23 -4.57 -4.48 -2.75
CA PRO A 23 -4.11 -3.82 -1.54
C PRO A 23 -4.63 -2.39 -1.43
N SER A 24 -5.40 -2.14 -0.37
CA SER A 24 -5.99 -0.85 -0.10
C SER A 24 -5.43 -0.22 1.16
N PHE A 25 -5.46 1.10 1.19
CA PHE A 25 -5.03 1.91 2.32
C PHE A 25 -5.84 1.53 3.57
N THR A 26 -5.16 1.37 4.71
CA THR A 26 -5.81 0.98 5.96
C THR A 26 -6.82 2.05 6.38
N ARG A 27 -8.09 1.67 6.43
CA ARG A 27 -9.17 2.50 6.95
C ARG A 27 -9.45 2.12 8.40
N LEU A 28 -9.43 3.10 9.28
CA LEU A 28 -9.78 2.95 10.69
C LEU A 28 -10.97 3.86 11.02
N SER A 29 -11.57 3.64 12.19
CA SER A 29 -12.65 4.46 12.72
C SER A 29 -12.15 5.36 13.83
N PHE A 30 -12.96 6.34 14.24
CA PHE A 30 -12.67 7.17 15.39
C PHE A 30 -12.50 6.35 16.69
N HIS A 31 -13.22 5.23 16.83
CA HIS A 31 -13.02 4.32 17.96
C HIS A 31 -11.58 3.79 18.04
N SER A 32 -10.96 3.47 16.90
CA SER A 32 -9.54 3.08 16.85
C SER A 32 -8.60 4.21 17.27
N ALA A 33 -8.98 5.47 17.07
CA ALA A 33 -8.18 6.62 17.50
C ALA A 33 -8.21 6.82 19.03
N VAL A 34 -9.30 6.39 19.68
CA VAL A 34 -9.46 6.46 21.14
C VAL A 34 -8.80 5.25 21.82
N VAL A 35 -9.08 4.03 21.35
CA VAL A 35 -8.54 2.78 21.94
C VAL A 35 -7.07 2.57 21.58
N GLY A 36 -6.63 3.10 20.44
CA GLY A 36 -5.30 2.89 19.89
C GLY A 36 -5.19 1.56 19.13
N THR A 37 -4.13 1.43 18.34
CA THR A 37 -3.83 0.19 17.63
C THR A 37 -2.32 -0.09 17.63
N LYS A 38 -1.94 -1.35 17.40
CA LYS A 38 -0.53 -1.71 17.21
C LYS A 38 -0.04 -1.16 15.87
N LEU A 39 1.17 -0.58 15.86
CA LEU A 39 1.84 -0.14 14.64
C LEU A 39 1.91 -1.29 13.62
N ASN A 40 1.52 -0.99 12.40
CA ASN A 40 1.69 -1.82 11.22
C ASN A 40 1.97 -0.86 10.07
N VAL A 41 3.10 -1.07 9.38
CA VAL A 41 3.49 -0.29 8.20
C VAL A 41 3.32 -1.18 6.99
N LYS A 42 2.48 -0.75 6.05
CA LYS A 42 2.31 -1.39 4.75
C LYS A 42 3.03 -0.55 3.70
N LEU A 43 3.84 -1.19 2.89
CA LEU A 43 4.46 -0.59 1.72
C LEU A 43 3.68 -1.03 0.48
N MET A 44 3.09 -0.06 -0.20
CA MET A 44 2.24 -0.27 -1.37
C MET A 44 2.94 0.28 -2.61
N LEU A 45 3.41 -0.61 -3.48
CA LEU A 45 4.11 -0.28 -4.70
C LEU A 45 3.14 0.02 -5.83
N TYR A 46 3.27 1.21 -6.40
CA TYR A 46 2.71 1.59 -7.68
C TYR A 46 3.84 1.75 -8.70
N THR A 47 3.55 1.39 -9.95
CA THR A 47 4.44 1.58 -11.09
C THR A 47 3.58 1.96 -12.29
N ARG A 48 4.18 2.41 -13.38
CA ARG A 48 3.42 2.70 -14.61
C ARG A 48 2.66 1.48 -15.15
N ARG A 49 3.10 0.25 -14.83
CA ARG A 49 2.40 -1.00 -15.19
C ARG A 49 1.18 -1.26 -14.33
N ASN A 50 1.09 -0.66 -13.15
CA ASN A 50 -0.02 -0.84 -12.23
C ASN A 50 -0.32 0.46 -11.48
N LEU A 51 -1.10 1.33 -12.15
CA LEU A 51 -1.48 2.66 -11.66
C LEU A 51 -2.61 2.58 -10.63
N THR A 52 -3.54 1.66 -10.83
CA THR A 52 -4.77 1.56 -10.03
C THR A 52 -4.67 0.52 -8.92
N CYS A 53 -3.78 -0.46 -9.07
CA CYS A 53 -3.62 -1.49 -8.05
C CYS A 53 -2.20 -1.60 -7.49
N ALA A 54 -2.05 -1.31 -6.20
CA ALA A 54 -0.77 -1.50 -5.54
C ALA A 54 -0.37 -2.97 -5.43
N GLN A 55 0.93 -3.24 -5.40
CA GLN A 55 1.46 -4.49 -4.86
C GLN A 55 1.93 -4.26 -3.42
N THR A 56 1.58 -5.17 -2.51
CA THR A 56 2.17 -5.13 -1.16
C THR A 56 3.60 -5.66 -1.24
N ILE A 57 4.55 -4.83 -0.84
CA ILE A 57 5.97 -5.19 -0.82
C ILE A 57 6.51 -5.16 0.62
N ASN A 58 7.63 -5.84 0.84
CA ASN A 58 8.38 -5.81 2.09
C ASN A 58 9.84 -6.20 1.83
N SER A 59 10.66 -6.24 2.87
CA SER A 59 12.10 -6.52 2.77
C SER A 59 12.45 -7.89 2.17
N THR A 60 11.53 -8.86 2.15
CA THR A 60 11.75 -10.18 1.53
C THR A 60 11.10 -10.29 0.14
N VAL A 61 10.00 -9.58 -0.10
CA VAL A 61 9.24 -9.59 -1.34
C VAL A 61 9.20 -8.18 -1.93
N LEU A 62 10.10 -7.89 -2.87
CA LEU A 62 10.15 -6.58 -3.56
C LEU A 62 9.08 -6.42 -4.65
N GLY A 63 8.35 -7.48 -5.00
CA GLY A 63 7.35 -7.44 -6.08
C GLY A 63 7.95 -6.98 -7.41
N ASN A 64 7.26 -6.09 -8.12
CA ASN A 64 7.73 -5.50 -9.37
C ASN A 64 8.66 -4.29 -9.19
N LEU A 65 9.15 -4.02 -7.99
CA LEU A 65 10.07 -2.91 -7.75
C LEU A 65 11.32 -3.11 -8.58
N ASN A 66 11.66 -2.11 -9.38
CA ASN A 66 12.89 -2.12 -10.16
C ASN A 66 13.93 -1.20 -9.50
N VAL A 67 14.93 -1.78 -8.85
CA VAL A 67 15.97 -1.05 -8.11
C VAL A 67 16.82 -0.13 -8.99
N THR A 68 16.83 -0.32 -10.32
CA THR A 68 17.55 0.57 -11.25
C THR A 68 16.75 1.82 -11.62
N LYS A 69 15.47 1.89 -11.26
CA LYS A 69 14.62 3.06 -11.44
C LYS A 69 14.61 3.93 -10.20
N LYS A 70 14.43 5.23 -10.41
CA LYS A 70 14.14 6.18 -9.34
C LYS A 70 12.97 5.67 -8.50
N THR A 71 13.06 5.85 -7.19
CA THR A 71 12.02 5.45 -6.24
C THR A 71 11.59 6.63 -5.40
N THR A 72 10.29 6.90 -5.34
CA THR A 72 9.71 7.94 -4.50
C THR A 72 8.83 7.31 -3.43
N PHE A 73 9.14 7.58 -2.16
CA PHE A 73 8.32 7.18 -1.03
C PHE A 73 7.33 8.30 -0.68
N ILE A 74 6.04 7.96 -0.59
CA ILE A 74 4.99 8.86 -0.14
C ILE A 74 4.60 8.46 1.28
N VAL A 75 4.95 9.30 2.26
CA VAL A 75 4.66 9.05 3.68
C VAL A 75 3.63 10.06 4.16
N HIS A 76 2.47 9.57 4.62
CA HIS A 76 1.45 10.45 5.18
C HIS A 76 1.77 10.86 6.64
N GLY A 77 1.00 11.82 7.18
CA GLY A 77 1.18 12.31 8.56
C GLY A 77 0.14 11.77 9.56
N PHE A 78 -0.05 12.53 10.64
CA PHE A 78 -0.99 12.29 11.74
C PHE A 78 -2.47 12.19 11.28
N ARG A 79 -3.23 11.21 11.79
CA ARG A 79 -4.60 10.89 11.34
C ARG A 79 -5.60 10.72 12.50
N PRO A 80 -6.14 11.81 13.08
CA PRO A 80 -7.01 11.70 14.27
C PRO A 80 -8.31 10.92 14.06
N THR A 81 -8.75 10.74 12.81
CA THR A 81 -9.98 10.00 12.46
C THR A 81 -9.71 8.62 11.85
N GLY A 82 -8.46 8.32 11.49
CA GLY A 82 -8.08 7.09 10.81
C GLY A 82 -8.61 6.93 9.38
N SER A 83 -9.18 7.97 8.77
CA SER A 83 -9.54 7.93 7.36
C SER A 83 -8.28 7.80 6.47
N PRO A 84 -8.38 7.23 5.26
CA PRO A 84 -7.32 7.32 4.25
C PRO A 84 -7.13 8.76 3.75
N PRO A 85 -5.91 9.18 3.32
CA PRO A 85 -5.70 10.51 2.75
C PRO A 85 -6.18 10.53 1.29
N VAL A 86 -7.05 11.46 0.95
CA VAL A 86 -7.64 11.55 -0.41
C VAL A 86 -6.62 11.92 -1.48
N TRP A 87 -5.56 12.65 -1.10
CA TRP A 87 -4.54 13.17 -2.02
C TRP A 87 -3.53 12.12 -2.52
N ILE A 88 -3.49 10.92 -1.91
CA ILE A 88 -2.47 9.91 -2.24
C ILE A 88 -2.59 9.45 -3.68
N GLY A 89 -3.82 9.16 -4.14
CA GLY A 89 -4.07 8.66 -5.49
C GLY A 89 -3.59 9.65 -6.54
N ASP A 90 -4.04 10.90 -6.42
CA ASP A 90 -3.66 11.99 -7.35
C ASP A 90 -2.14 12.21 -7.39
N LEU A 91 -1.45 12.11 -6.24
CA LEU A 91 0.01 12.23 -6.20
C LEU A 91 0.72 11.05 -6.86
N VAL A 92 0.24 9.82 -6.65
CA VAL A 92 0.77 8.61 -7.31
C VAL A 92 0.63 8.75 -8.83
N GLU A 93 -0.55 9.14 -9.30
CA GLU A 93 -0.84 9.34 -10.72
C GLU A 93 0.06 10.42 -11.32
N GLY A 94 0.15 11.59 -10.67
CA GLY A 94 0.98 12.71 -11.14
C GLY A 94 2.47 12.39 -11.19
N LEU A 95 3.01 11.62 -10.25
CA LEU A 95 4.41 11.18 -10.30
C LEU A 95 4.66 10.22 -11.47
N LEU A 96 3.77 9.24 -11.66
CA LEU A 96 3.91 8.22 -12.70
C LEU A 96 3.62 8.74 -14.12
N SER A 97 2.86 9.84 -14.23
CA SER A 97 2.65 10.54 -15.50
C SER A 97 3.92 11.28 -15.97
N VAL A 98 4.78 11.72 -15.06
CA VAL A 98 6.00 12.47 -15.39
C VAL A 98 7.19 11.56 -15.69
N GLU A 99 7.38 10.49 -14.92
CA GLU A 99 8.56 9.63 -15.02
C GLU A 99 8.22 8.16 -14.74
N ASP A 100 8.91 7.23 -15.41
CA ASP A 100 8.75 5.80 -15.17
C ASP A 100 9.56 5.39 -13.94
N MET A 101 8.96 5.55 -12.77
CA MET A 101 9.57 5.34 -11.46
C MET A 101 8.84 4.28 -10.63
N ASN A 102 9.44 3.87 -9.51
CA ASN A 102 8.72 3.18 -8.45
C ASN A 102 8.10 4.23 -7.53
N VAL A 103 6.79 4.13 -7.23
CA VAL A 103 6.14 4.95 -6.21
C VAL A 103 5.70 4.05 -5.07
N VAL A 104 6.22 4.27 -3.87
CA VAL A 104 5.92 3.45 -2.69
C VAL A 104 5.12 4.28 -1.70
N VAL A 105 3.83 3.98 -1.57
CA VAL A 105 2.99 4.58 -0.53
C VAL A 105 3.23 3.85 0.78
N VAL A 106 3.56 4.61 1.83
CA VAL A 106 3.83 4.11 3.18
C VAL A 106 2.59 4.34 4.04
N ASP A 107 1.76 3.32 4.16
CA ASP A 107 0.59 3.32 5.04
C ASP A 107 1.00 2.87 6.45
N TRP A 108 1.12 3.83 7.36
CA TRP A 108 1.34 3.61 8.79
C TRP A 108 0.12 4.05 9.60
N ASN A 109 -1.07 4.02 9.00
CA ASN A 109 -2.28 4.61 9.59
C ASN A 109 -2.63 4.00 10.96
N ARG A 110 -2.25 2.74 11.21
CA ARG A 110 -2.37 2.10 12.53
C ARG A 110 -1.55 2.78 13.63
N GLY A 111 -0.41 3.40 13.29
CA GLY A 111 0.39 4.21 14.22
C GLY A 111 0.00 5.70 14.20
N ALA A 112 -0.52 6.20 13.08
CA ALA A 112 -0.93 7.59 12.93
C ALA A 112 -2.32 7.90 13.51
N THR A 113 -3.16 6.88 13.69
CA THR A 113 -4.54 7.01 14.16
C THR A 113 -4.63 7.05 15.66
N THR A 114 -4.68 8.27 16.20
CA THR A 114 -4.89 8.51 17.62
C THR A 114 -5.37 9.94 17.84
N VAL A 115 -6.09 10.19 18.93
CA VAL A 115 -6.43 11.56 19.36
C VAL A 115 -5.23 12.29 20.01
N MET A 116 -4.19 11.54 20.39
CA MET A 116 -3.01 12.06 21.08
C MET A 116 -1.81 12.25 20.13
N TYR A 117 -1.54 13.48 19.68
CA TYR A 117 -0.48 13.76 18.72
C TYR A 117 0.90 13.19 19.11
N HIS A 118 1.28 13.29 20.38
CA HIS A 118 2.57 12.80 20.87
C HIS A 118 2.72 11.27 20.74
N HIS A 119 1.62 10.50 20.80
CA HIS A 119 1.63 9.07 20.53
C HIS A 119 1.95 8.79 19.05
N ALA A 120 1.33 9.51 18.11
CA ALA A 120 1.66 9.36 16.69
C ALA A 120 3.10 9.81 16.39
N SER A 121 3.51 10.94 16.97
CA SER A 121 4.86 11.48 16.82
C SER A 121 5.93 10.48 17.29
N SER A 122 5.74 9.82 18.43
CA SER A 122 6.74 8.85 18.94
C SER A 122 6.87 7.61 18.05
N ARG A 123 5.80 7.20 17.35
CA ARG A 123 5.81 6.08 16.40
C ARG A 123 6.57 6.35 15.10
N THR A 124 6.80 7.61 14.75
CA THR A 124 7.55 7.96 13.52
C THR A 124 8.97 7.37 13.51
N LYS A 125 9.61 7.23 14.67
CA LYS A 125 10.91 6.57 14.80
C LYS A 125 10.86 5.10 14.38
N ASP A 126 9.83 4.38 14.81
CA ASP A 126 9.63 2.98 14.45
C ASP A 126 9.34 2.84 12.94
N VAL A 127 8.52 3.74 12.37
CA VAL A 127 8.25 3.78 10.93
C VAL A 127 9.53 4.03 10.14
N ALA A 128 10.38 4.96 10.59
CA ALA A 128 11.65 5.26 9.94
C ALA A 128 12.61 4.07 9.97
N ASN A 129 12.66 3.31 11.07
CA ASN A 129 13.48 2.10 11.15
C ASN A 129 13.02 1.02 10.15
N ILE A 130 11.70 0.80 10.03
CA ILE A 130 11.14 -0.15 9.05
C ILE A 130 11.49 0.29 7.61
N LEU A 131 11.36 1.58 7.30
CA LEU A 131 11.73 2.11 5.99
C LEU A 131 13.22 2.00 5.72
N LYS A 132 14.06 2.27 6.72
CA LYS A 132 15.51 2.09 6.62
C LYS A 132 15.85 0.64 6.25
N GLU A 133 15.33 -0.33 6.98
CA GLU A 133 15.58 -1.75 6.70
C GLU A 133 15.17 -2.13 5.28
N PHE A 134 14.04 -1.62 4.80
CA PHE A 134 13.58 -1.84 3.44
C PHE A 134 14.52 -1.21 2.39
N ILE A 135 14.95 0.03 2.61
CA ILE A 135 15.88 0.75 1.72
C ILE A 135 17.26 0.06 1.71
N ASP A 136 17.75 -0.39 2.86
CA ASP A 136 19.01 -1.14 2.94
C ASP A 136 18.95 -2.41 2.06
N GLN A 137 17.82 -3.13 2.05
CA GLN A 137 17.62 -4.28 1.15
C GLN A 137 17.57 -3.87 -0.33
N MET A 138 16.96 -2.73 -0.67
CA MET A 138 16.99 -2.21 -2.04
C MET A 138 18.42 -1.94 -2.50
N LEU A 139 19.25 -1.32 -1.66
CA LEU A 139 20.65 -1.01 -1.95
C LEU A 139 21.49 -2.29 -2.11
N VAL A 140 21.29 -3.30 -1.26
CA VAL A 140 21.96 -4.60 -1.41
C VAL A 140 21.61 -5.23 -2.76
N ARG A 141 20.34 -5.20 -3.14
CA ARG A 141 19.90 -5.77 -4.42
C ARG A 141 20.41 -4.98 -5.61
N GLU A 142 20.44 -3.66 -5.56
CA GLU A 142 21.05 -2.82 -6.59
C GLU A 142 22.53 -3.15 -6.80
N ASN A 143 23.30 -3.23 -5.70
CA ASN A 143 24.71 -3.59 -5.74
C ASN A 143 24.96 -4.99 -6.33
N SER A 144 24.04 -5.94 -6.13
CA SER A 144 24.15 -7.28 -6.72
C SER A 144 23.92 -7.33 -8.24
N LEU A 145 23.39 -6.26 -8.84
CA LEU A 145 23.16 -6.14 -10.27
C LEU A 145 24.31 -5.41 -11.00
N ARG A 146 25.28 -4.90 -10.25
CA ARG A 146 26.46 -4.20 -10.77
C ARG A 146 27.67 -5.14 -10.83
#